data_AF-A0A7Z7BN74-F1
#
_entry.id   AF-A0A7Z7BN74-F1
#
_cell.length_a   1.000
_cell.length_b   1.000
_cell.length_c   1.000
_cell.angle_alpha   90.00
_cell.angle_beta   90.00
_cell.angle_gamma   90.00
#
_symmetry.space_group_name_H-M   'P 1'
#
loop_
_entity.id
_entity.type
_entity.pdbx_description
1 polymer ?
#
loop_
_entity_poly.entity_id
_entity_poly.type
_entity_poly.pdbx_seq_one_letter_code
_entity_poly.pdbx_strand_id
1 'polypeptide(L)'
;MDNNSEHEDDLAADIIGEGTYEAARPLKKAFLPWHRPRKQYVRERQWIFHIRRALKEFKKIDDEPLRYLGLPGVDLLDLRYIHERVCEEKKLPLLFLGFNTCNPHTDAGAELNISLTEVRALPQVVKDSDVIGADFRQIGVLTSKAYQYAKKTGPYDVVNLDLCDCFAAESPDKLDTTHYDAMKGLITFQGRRAEPWLLFLTTRGGSGDVHPGVLSKLANKYKANLEQCAEFRTASNEHLKIDSIADVDAALQAPRGEVDVFLTALCKWLLGEALANMPPTTVQLLGVLEYQVNERAKTPDLFSIALKFAPGNYVPPDALGLARPAGKKPTECEHAPALVPGIALRKDVDATLSGDPNLHEEMSVGMESLLVQARYDGKAFRAWVAEGCPVHQF
;
A
#
# COMPACT_ATOMS: atom_id res chain seq x y z
N MET A 1 -0.92 -39.77 68.44
CA MET A 1 -1.73 -40.78 67.73
C MET A 1 -2.43 -40.02 66.62
N ASP A 2 -1.82 -40.11 65.46
CA ASP A 2 -2.26 -39.56 64.18
C ASP A 2 -3.45 -40.34 63.59
N ASN A 3 -3.96 -39.78 62.49
CA ASN A 3 -4.82 -40.35 61.44
C ASN A 3 -6.33 -40.41 61.69
N ASN A 4 -7.10 -39.57 60.97
CA ASN A 4 -7.56 -39.86 59.60
C ASN A 4 -8.42 -38.69 59.05
N SER A 5 -7.91 -37.97 58.05
CA SER A 5 -8.34 -38.00 56.62
C SER A 5 -9.62 -37.16 56.39
N GLU A 6 -9.58 -35.89 55.94
CA GLU A 6 -8.98 -35.39 54.68
C GLU A 6 -9.19 -36.36 53.52
N HIS A 7 -10.41 -36.42 52.96
CA HIS A 7 -10.69 -37.07 51.67
C HIS A 7 -12.10 -36.80 51.10
N GLU A 8 -12.57 -35.55 51.07
CA GLU A 8 -13.81 -35.23 50.31
C GLU A 8 -13.71 -34.03 49.36
N ASP A 9 -12.70 -33.16 49.47
CA ASP A 9 -12.55 -32.00 48.57
C ASP A 9 -11.72 -32.28 47.29
N ASP A 10 -11.21 -33.50 47.11
CA ASP A 10 -10.28 -33.83 46.01
C ASP A 10 -10.93 -34.57 44.82
N LEU A 11 -12.22 -34.90 44.90
CA LEU A 11 -12.92 -35.62 43.81
C LEU A 11 -13.54 -34.68 42.76
N ALA A 12 -13.68 -33.39 43.05
CA ALA A 12 -14.19 -32.40 42.09
C ALA A 12 -13.09 -31.79 41.21
N ALA A 13 -11.84 -31.78 41.69
CA ALA A 13 -10.69 -31.26 40.95
C ALA A 13 -10.21 -32.22 39.84
N ASP A 14 -10.43 -33.53 40.00
CA ASP A 14 -9.99 -34.57 39.06
C ASP A 14 -10.96 -34.81 37.87
N ILE A 15 -12.14 -34.18 37.86
CA ILE A 15 -13.16 -34.35 36.80
C ILE A 15 -13.02 -33.29 35.69
N ILE A 16 -12.39 -32.15 35.98
CA ILE A 16 -12.08 -31.13 34.99
C ILE A 16 -10.63 -31.34 34.54
N GLY A 17 -10.40 -32.41 33.78
CA GLY A 17 -9.16 -32.53 33.03
C GLY A 17 -8.94 -31.23 32.24
N GLU A 18 -7.82 -30.56 32.47
CA GLU A 18 -7.33 -29.40 31.70
C GLU A 18 -6.98 -29.78 30.25
N GLY A 19 -7.78 -30.63 29.61
CA GLY A 19 -7.85 -30.72 28.18
C GLY A 19 -8.65 -29.52 27.69
N THR A 20 -7.98 -28.40 27.40
CA THR A 20 -8.53 -27.39 26.51
C THR A 20 -8.88 -28.09 25.20
N TYR A 21 -10.15 -28.45 25.04
CA TYR A 21 -10.68 -28.96 23.79
C TYR A 21 -10.67 -27.80 22.79
N GLU A 22 -9.53 -27.59 22.15
CA GLU A 22 -9.47 -26.78 20.94
C GLU A 22 -9.99 -27.65 19.79
N ALA A 23 -11.29 -27.54 19.50
CA ALA A 23 -11.83 -28.05 18.25
C ALA A 23 -10.97 -27.50 17.10
N ALA A 24 -10.34 -28.39 16.33
CA ALA A 24 -9.55 -27.99 15.17
C ALA A 24 -10.46 -27.17 14.24
N ARG A 25 -10.17 -25.86 14.13
CA ARG A 25 -10.95 -24.98 13.26
C ARG A 25 -10.82 -25.48 11.82
N PRO A 26 -11.92 -25.55 11.06
CA PRO A 26 -11.85 -25.99 9.67
C PRO A 26 -10.96 -25.03 8.88
N LEU A 27 -10.03 -25.60 8.11
CA LEU A 27 -9.15 -24.81 7.25
C LEU A 27 -9.94 -24.24 6.07
N LYS A 28 -9.62 -22.99 5.71
CA LYS A 28 -10.18 -22.32 4.54
C LYS A 28 -9.60 -22.91 3.26
N LYS A 29 -10.47 -23.13 2.27
CA LYS A 29 -10.11 -23.69 0.95
C LYS A 29 -10.52 -22.80 -0.22
N ALA A 30 -11.22 -21.70 0.04
CA ALA A 30 -11.63 -20.74 -0.98
C ALA A 30 -10.53 -19.69 -1.17
N PHE A 31 -9.84 -19.71 -2.31
CA PHE A 31 -8.77 -18.77 -2.63
C PHE A 31 -9.28 -17.61 -3.47
N LEU A 32 -8.68 -16.43 -3.28
CA LEU A 32 -9.08 -15.17 -3.88
C LEU A 32 -7.98 -14.66 -4.82
N PRO A 33 -8.27 -13.76 -5.76
CA PRO A 33 -7.27 -13.28 -6.74
C PRO A 33 -5.99 -12.70 -6.10
N TRP A 34 -6.09 -12.07 -4.92
CA TRP A 34 -4.94 -11.54 -4.17
C TRP A 34 -4.12 -12.61 -3.43
N HIS A 35 -4.52 -13.89 -3.49
CA HIS A 35 -3.74 -15.05 -3.06
C HIS A 35 -2.84 -15.60 -4.17
N ARG A 36 -2.88 -15.04 -5.39
CA ARG A 36 -2.00 -15.51 -6.47
C ARG A 36 -0.52 -15.18 -6.19
N PRO A 37 0.45 -16.00 -6.65
CA PRO A 37 1.88 -15.77 -6.45
C PRO A 37 2.37 -14.38 -6.87
N ARG A 38 1.74 -13.76 -7.89
CA ARG A 38 2.03 -12.37 -8.32
C ARG A 38 1.91 -11.35 -7.20
N LYS A 39 0.94 -11.51 -6.27
CA LYS A 39 0.78 -10.58 -5.15
C LYS A 39 1.89 -10.76 -4.12
N GLN A 40 2.33 -12.00 -3.92
CA GLN A 40 3.49 -12.29 -3.07
C GLN A 40 4.78 -11.69 -3.64
N TYR A 41 4.94 -11.68 -4.97
CA TYR A 41 6.03 -10.98 -5.62
C TYR A 41 6.03 -9.48 -5.29
N VAL A 42 4.87 -8.82 -5.34
CA VAL A 42 4.74 -7.40 -4.96
C VAL A 42 5.16 -7.18 -3.50
N ARG A 43 4.67 -8.02 -2.59
CA ARG A 43 5.02 -7.96 -1.16
C ARG A 43 6.53 -8.07 -0.96
N GLU A 44 7.16 -9.14 -1.45
CA GLU A 44 8.57 -9.41 -1.19
C GLU A 44 9.50 -8.46 -1.96
N ARG A 45 9.28 -8.31 -3.28
CA ARG A 45 10.24 -7.68 -4.19
C ARG A 45 10.06 -6.16 -4.30
N GLN A 46 8.93 -5.61 -3.86
CA GLN A 46 8.71 -4.17 -3.82
C GLN A 46 8.51 -3.67 -2.38
N TRP A 47 7.47 -4.12 -1.69
CA TRP A 47 7.11 -3.54 -0.39
C TRP A 47 8.19 -3.79 0.67
N ILE A 48 8.49 -5.07 0.97
CA ILE A 48 9.50 -5.45 1.96
C ILE A 48 10.88 -4.93 1.55
N PHE A 49 11.24 -5.06 0.27
CA PHE A 49 12.50 -4.54 -0.25
C PHE A 49 12.70 -3.05 0.06
N HIS A 50 11.71 -2.21 -0.25
CA HIS A 50 11.81 -0.77 -0.02
C HIS A 50 11.67 -0.39 1.45
N ILE A 51 10.84 -1.08 2.24
CA ILE A 51 10.76 -0.88 3.70
C ILE A 51 12.12 -1.16 4.35
N ARG A 52 12.75 -2.31 4.05
CA ARG A 52 14.06 -2.67 4.62
C ARG A 52 15.14 -1.67 4.22
N ARG A 53 15.09 -1.12 3.01
CA ARG A 53 16.02 -0.09 2.55
C ARG A 53 15.78 1.23 3.27
N ALA A 54 14.54 1.67 3.38
CA ALA A 54 14.19 2.93 4.03
C ALA A 54 14.51 2.91 5.52
N LEU A 55 14.36 1.76 6.20
CA LEU A 55 14.77 1.59 7.60
C LEU A 55 16.26 1.84 7.87
N LYS A 56 17.13 1.72 6.85
CA LYS A 56 18.56 2.09 7.00
C LYS A 56 18.77 3.60 7.00
N GLU A 57 17.79 4.35 6.50
CA GLU A 57 17.84 5.80 6.36
C GLU A 57 16.98 6.50 7.43
N PHE A 58 15.93 5.85 7.91
CA PHE A 58 15.13 6.33 9.02
C PHE A 58 16.02 6.40 10.26
N LYS A 59 16.16 7.59 10.85
CA LYS A 59 16.98 7.79 12.04
C LYS A 59 16.15 7.49 13.28
N LYS A 60 15.60 6.28 13.32
CA LYS A 60 14.77 5.83 14.43
C LYS A 60 15.60 5.78 15.70
N ILE A 61 15.04 6.30 16.77
CA ILE A 61 15.55 6.10 18.13
C ILE A 61 15.21 4.66 18.53
N ASP A 62 16.04 4.05 19.38
CA ASP A 62 15.76 2.73 19.96
C ASP A 62 14.33 2.72 20.56
N ASP A 63 13.62 1.61 20.36
CA ASP A 63 12.21 1.37 20.73
C ASP A 63 11.13 2.15 19.93
N GLU A 64 11.48 2.99 18.96
CA GLU A 64 10.48 3.66 18.13
C GLU A 64 9.79 2.67 17.15
N PRO A 65 8.45 2.54 17.17
CA PRO A 65 7.76 1.57 16.33
C PRO A 65 7.84 1.91 14.85
N LEU A 66 7.83 0.89 13.99
CA LEU A 66 7.38 1.00 12.61
C LEU A 66 5.91 1.37 12.59
N ARG A 67 5.61 2.60 12.18
CA ARG A 67 4.23 3.10 12.03
C ARG A 67 3.73 2.81 10.62
N TYR A 68 2.75 1.94 10.53
CA TYR A 68 2.17 1.49 9.27
C TYR A 68 0.70 1.92 9.14
N LEU A 69 0.31 2.48 8.00
CA LEU A 69 -1.09 2.68 7.63
C LEU A 69 -1.40 1.82 6.41
N GLY A 70 -2.55 1.15 6.38
CA GLY A 70 -2.95 0.42 5.18
C GLY A 70 -4.43 0.12 5.04
N LEU A 71 -4.77 -0.60 3.97
CA LEU A 71 -6.11 -1.06 3.62
C LEU A 71 -6.18 -2.60 3.69
N PRO A 72 -5.97 -3.22 4.86
CA PRO A 72 -5.80 -4.66 4.92
C PRO A 72 -7.13 -5.38 4.66
N GLY A 73 -7.08 -6.49 3.91
CA GLY A 73 -8.18 -7.44 3.79
C GLY A 73 -8.46 -8.20 5.09
N VAL A 74 -9.50 -9.04 5.12
CA VAL A 74 -9.96 -9.76 6.33
C VAL A 74 -8.90 -10.65 6.98
N ASP A 75 -7.93 -11.12 6.20
CA ASP A 75 -6.86 -12.03 6.65
C ASP A 75 -5.62 -11.30 7.21
N LEU A 76 -5.53 -9.98 7.00
CA LEU A 76 -4.39 -9.14 7.40
C LEU A 76 -3.03 -9.62 6.85
N LEU A 77 -3.01 -10.26 5.68
CA LEU A 77 -1.81 -10.88 5.10
C LEU A 77 -0.63 -9.92 4.99
N ASP A 78 -0.89 -8.66 4.61
CA ASP A 78 0.17 -7.65 4.46
C ASP A 78 0.84 -7.33 5.80
N LEU A 79 0.05 -7.25 6.87
CA LEU A 79 0.55 -6.98 8.22
C LEU A 79 1.34 -8.17 8.76
N ARG A 80 0.86 -9.39 8.57
CA ARG A 80 1.57 -10.63 8.93
C ARG A 80 2.92 -10.69 8.21
N TYR A 81 2.94 -10.41 6.91
CA TYR A 81 4.17 -10.47 6.14
C TYR A 81 5.17 -9.39 6.52
N ILE A 82 4.72 -8.16 6.79
CA ILE A 82 5.60 -7.09 7.29
C ILE A 82 6.11 -7.42 8.69
N HIS A 83 5.26 -7.98 9.56
CA HIS A 83 5.67 -8.41 10.89
C HIS A 83 6.81 -9.44 10.80
N GLU A 84 6.59 -10.54 10.08
CA GLU A 84 7.56 -11.64 9.93
C GLU A 84 8.88 -11.13 9.31
N ARG A 85 8.80 -10.41 8.17
CA ARG A 85 9.97 -10.07 7.34
C ARG A 85 10.71 -8.81 7.78
N VAL A 86 10.14 -8.02 8.68
CA VAL A 86 10.72 -6.73 9.07
C VAL A 86 10.79 -6.60 10.58
N CYS A 87 9.66 -6.78 11.25
CA CYS A 87 9.55 -6.46 12.66
C CYS A 87 10.25 -7.53 13.50
N GLU A 88 9.87 -8.79 13.31
CA GLU A 88 10.44 -9.93 14.03
C GLU A 88 11.95 -10.04 13.82
N GLU A 89 12.42 -10.04 12.57
CA GLU A 89 13.83 -10.12 12.20
C GLU A 89 14.68 -9.00 12.84
N LYS A 90 14.13 -7.79 12.98
CA LYS A 90 14.85 -6.61 13.49
C LYS A 90 14.54 -6.30 14.96
N LYS A 91 13.67 -7.07 15.59
CA LYS A 91 13.10 -6.78 16.91
C LYS A 91 12.48 -5.38 17.00
N LEU A 92 11.82 -4.95 15.93
CA LEU A 92 11.26 -3.60 15.80
C LEU A 92 9.77 -3.62 16.15
N PRO A 93 9.29 -2.80 17.10
CA PRO A 93 7.87 -2.73 17.40
C PRO A 93 7.04 -2.32 16.17
N LEU A 94 5.87 -2.92 15.97
CA LEU A 94 4.94 -2.59 14.89
C LEU A 94 3.71 -1.89 15.46
N LEU A 95 3.48 -0.63 15.06
CA LEU A 95 2.24 0.09 15.31
C LEU A 95 1.50 0.25 13.98
N PHE A 96 0.33 -0.38 13.83
CA PHE A 96 -0.45 -0.27 12.59
C PHE A 96 -1.83 0.36 12.79
N LEU A 97 -2.30 1.07 11.76
CA LEU A 97 -3.69 1.46 11.58
C LEU A 97 -4.20 0.93 10.24
N GLY A 98 -5.22 0.09 10.27
CA GLY A 98 -5.92 -0.38 9.07
C GLY A 98 -7.29 0.28 8.90
N PHE A 99 -7.70 0.49 7.66
CA PHE A 99 -9.08 0.84 7.30
C PHE A 99 -9.72 -0.33 6.56
N ASN A 100 -10.89 -0.77 7.02
CA ASN A 100 -11.66 -1.82 6.37
C ASN A 100 -13.16 -1.54 6.51
N THR A 101 -13.92 -1.61 5.42
CA THR A 101 -15.35 -1.31 5.39
C THR A 101 -16.25 -2.54 5.60
N CYS A 102 -15.66 -3.70 5.92
CA CYS A 102 -16.40 -4.93 6.15
C CYS A 102 -17.44 -4.75 7.27
N ASN A 103 -18.64 -5.28 7.03
CA ASN A 103 -19.72 -5.27 8.02
C ASN A 103 -19.37 -6.23 9.18
N PRO A 104 -19.26 -5.74 10.44
CA PRO A 104 -18.93 -6.55 11.61
C PRO A 104 -19.90 -7.71 11.89
N HIS A 105 -21.11 -7.65 11.34
CA HIS A 105 -22.16 -8.67 11.52
C HIS A 105 -22.17 -9.76 10.45
N THR A 106 -21.15 -9.81 9.60
CA THR A 106 -21.00 -10.86 8.57
C THR A 106 -19.88 -11.81 8.93
N ASP A 107 -19.82 -12.98 8.28
CA ASP A 107 -18.71 -13.93 8.43
C ASP A 107 -17.35 -13.27 8.13
N ALA A 108 -17.31 -12.36 7.16
CA ALA A 108 -16.12 -11.57 6.84
C ALA A 108 -15.71 -10.63 8.00
N GLY A 109 -16.69 -10.08 8.72
CA GLY A 109 -16.45 -9.25 9.91
C GLY A 109 -15.96 -10.07 11.11
N ALA A 110 -16.55 -11.26 11.33
CA ALA A 110 -16.07 -12.20 12.32
C ALA A 110 -14.63 -12.65 12.02
N GLU A 111 -14.34 -12.97 10.75
CA GLU A 111 -13.01 -13.37 10.29
C GLU A 111 -11.97 -12.26 10.48
N LEU A 112 -12.33 -11.01 10.16
CA LEU A 112 -11.47 -9.86 10.41
C LEU A 112 -11.13 -9.71 11.90
N ASN A 113 -12.11 -9.87 12.80
CA ASN A 113 -11.89 -9.78 14.24
C ASN A 113 -10.98 -10.89 14.77
N ILE A 114 -11.13 -12.12 14.26
CA ILE A 114 -10.25 -13.24 14.60
C ILE A 114 -8.82 -12.93 14.14
N SER A 115 -8.65 -12.56 12.87
CA SER A 115 -7.33 -12.22 12.30
C SER A 115 -6.68 -11.05 13.03
N LEU A 116 -7.43 -10.02 13.40
CA LEU A 116 -6.94 -8.88 14.17
C LEU A 116 -6.46 -9.29 15.57
N THR A 117 -7.22 -10.16 16.25
CA THR A 117 -6.84 -10.66 17.57
C THR A 117 -5.52 -11.43 17.50
N GLU A 118 -5.37 -12.30 16.52
CA GLU A 118 -4.13 -13.06 16.32
C GLU A 118 -2.94 -12.17 15.97
N VAL A 119 -3.12 -11.22 15.04
CA VAL A 119 -2.03 -10.28 14.67
C VAL A 119 -1.63 -9.42 15.86
N ARG A 120 -2.57 -8.97 16.69
CA ARG A 120 -2.27 -8.20 17.91
C ARG A 120 -1.59 -9.02 19.01
N ALA A 121 -1.74 -10.35 18.97
CA ALA A 121 -1.06 -11.25 19.88
C ALA A 121 0.39 -11.56 19.46
N LEU A 122 0.78 -11.21 18.23
CA LEU A 122 2.15 -11.41 17.76
C LEU A 122 3.14 -10.59 18.59
N PRO A 123 4.36 -11.12 18.84
CA PRO A 123 5.40 -10.36 19.53
C PRO A 123 5.68 -9.03 18.83
N GLN A 124 6.01 -8.00 19.60
CA GLN A 124 6.39 -6.66 19.10
C GLN A 124 5.25 -5.87 18.45
N VAL A 125 4.04 -6.41 18.33
CA VAL A 125 2.88 -5.60 17.91
C VAL A 125 2.43 -4.72 19.08
N VAL A 126 2.38 -3.41 18.83
CA VAL A 126 2.02 -2.40 19.83
C VAL A 126 0.52 -2.48 20.11
N LYS A 127 0.14 -2.39 21.40
CA LYS A 127 -1.25 -2.53 21.88
C LYS A 127 -2.25 -1.60 21.19
N ASP A 128 -1.82 -0.40 20.81
CA ASP A 128 -2.63 0.62 20.15
C ASP A 128 -2.84 0.34 18.65
N SER A 129 -2.29 -0.75 18.11
CA SER A 129 -2.55 -1.17 16.73
C SER A 129 -3.98 -1.64 16.55
N ASP A 130 -4.62 -1.22 15.46
CA ASP A 130 -6.03 -1.49 15.23
C ASP A 130 -6.43 -1.47 13.75
N VAL A 131 -7.58 -2.07 13.45
CA VAL A 131 -8.26 -1.94 12.16
C VAL A 131 -9.65 -1.36 12.42
N ILE A 132 -9.90 -0.17 11.89
CA ILE A 132 -11.17 0.52 12.10
C ILE A 132 -12.14 0.29 10.95
N GLY A 133 -13.40 0.08 11.33
CA GLY A 133 -14.57 -0.04 10.46
C GLY A 133 -14.92 1.28 9.77
N ALA A 134 -14.06 1.77 8.89
CA ALA A 134 -14.22 3.07 8.22
C ALA A 134 -13.63 3.06 6.82
N ASP A 135 -14.20 3.88 5.95
CA ASP A 135 -13.65 4.17 4.63
C ASP A 135 -12.43 5.08 4.75
N PHE A 136 -11.31 4.69 4.13
CA PHE A 136 -10.09 5.51 4.08
C PHE A 136 -10.34 6.91 3.54
N ARG A 137 -11.31 7.09 2.63
CA ARG A 137 -11.65 8.40 2.06
C ARG A 137 -11.98 9.45 3.11
N GLN A 138 -12.49 9.00 4.27
CA GLN A 138 -12.81 9.85 5.40
C GLN A 138 -11.59 10.50 6.06
N ILE A 139 -10.36 10.05 5.80
CA ILE A 139 -9.14 10.72 6.30
C ILE A 139 -9.00 12.15 5.75
N GLY A 140 -9.63 12.46 4.61
CA GLY A 140 -9.69 13.83 4.06
C GLY A 140 -10.56 14.78 4.89
N VAL A 141 -11.39 14.27 5.79
CA VAL A 141 -12.33 15.06 6.60
C VAL A 141 -11.80 15.19 8.03
N LEU A 142 -11.35 16.40 8.40
CA LEU A 142 -10.69 16.67 9.68
C LEU A 142 -11.53 16.33 10.92
N THR A 143 -12.86 16.31 10.78
CA THR A 143 -13.80 15.98 11.86
C THR A 143 -14.17 14.50 11.91
N SER A 144 -13.75 13.70 10.92
CA SER A 144 -14.11 12.28 10.87
C SER A 144 -13.36 11.47 11.93
N LYS A 145 -13.95 10.35 12.35
CA LYS A 145 -13.27 9.38 13.22
C LYS A 145 -11.98 8.88 12.57
N ALA A 146 -12.01 8.59 11.27
CA ALA A 146 -10.84 8.14 10.51
C ALA A 146 -9.65 9.09 10.66
N TYR A 147 -9.86 10.40 10.51
CA TYR A 147 -8.81 11.40 10.70
C TYR A 147 -8.32 11.47 12.14
N GLN A 148 -9.22 11.41 13.13
CA GLN A 148 -8.84 11.48 14.54
C GLN A 148 -7.99 10.28 14.98
N TYR A 149 -8.34 9.06 14.53
CA TYR A 149 -7.51 7.88 14.73
C TYR A 149 -6.16 8.03 14.04
N ALA A 150 -6.17 8.43 12.76
CA ALA A 150 -4.93 8.61 12.01
C ALA A 150 -3.98 9.62 12.66
N LYS A 151 -4.53 10.71 13.21
CA LYS A 151 -3.79 11.73 13.95
C LYS A 151 -3.22 11.22 15.27
N LYS A 152 -3.91 10.30 15.96
CA LYS A 152 -3.46 9.72 17.23
C LYS A 152 -2.28 8.78 17.05
N THR A 153 -2.31 7.94 16.01
CA THR A 153 -1.34 6.85 15.81
C THR A 153 -0.24 7.17 14.81
N GLY A 154 -0.46 8.16 13.95
CA GLY A 154 0.53 8.67 13.02
C GLY A 154 1.44 9.76 13.63
N PRO A 155 2.28 10.39 12.82
CA PRO A 155 2.44 10.16 11.38
C PRO A 155 3.06 8.79 11.05
N TYR A 156 2.96 8.33 9.81
CA TYR A 156 3.36 6.97 9.40
C TYR A 156 4.70 6.93 8.68
N ASP A 157 5.43 5.83 8.83
CA ASP A 157 6.68 5.58 8.10
C ASP A 157 6.38 4.88 6.76
N VAL A 158 5.33 4.07 6.75
CA VAL A 158 4.86 3.31 5.59
C VAL A 158 3.34 3.49 5.48
N VAL A 159 2.88 3.87 4.29
CA VAL A 159 1.48 3.90 3.92
C VAL A 159 1.29 2.97 2.72
N ASN A 160 0.43 1.96 2.85
CA ASN A 160 0.11 1.00 1.79
C ASN A 160 -1.37 1.08 1.42
N LEU A 161 -1.67 1.76 0.33
CA LEU A 161 -3.01 1.88 -0.22
C LEU A 161 -3.18 0.84 -1.32
N ASP A 162 -3.60 -0.36 -0.93
CA ASP A 162 -3.88 -1.45 -1.85
C ASP A 162 -5.30 -1.37 -2.40
N LEU A 163 -5.55 -0.47 -3.36
CA LEU A 163 -6.88 -0.29 -3.94
C LEU A 163 -7.14 -1.37 -4.99
N CYS A 164 -8.24 -2.11 -4.81
CA CYS A 164 -8.74 -3.05 -5.84
C CYS A 164 -9.35 -2.33 -7.04
N ASP A 165 -9.78 -1.08 -6.86
CA ASP A 165 -10.35 -0.23 -7.89
C ASP A 165 -9.37 0.83 -8.39
N CYS A 166 -9.78 1.57 -9.43
CA CYS A 166 -9.00 2.69 -9.91
C CYS A 166 -9.08 3.84 -8.91
N PHE A 167 -7.92 4.30 -8.42
CA PHE A 167 -7.76 5.52 -7.64
C PHE A 167 -8.43 6.73 -8.32
N ALA A 168 -8.49 6.70 -9.65
CA ALA A 168 -9.04 7.75 -10.47
C ALA A 168 -10.45 7.46 -11.06
N ALA A 169 -11.21 6.54 -10.46
CA ALA A 169 -12.55 6.17 -10.95
C ALA A 169 -13.64 7.22 -10.68
N GLU A 170 -13.47 8.07 -9.67
CA GLU A 170 -14.51 9.02 -9.24
C GLU A 170 -14.48 10.31 -10.07
N SER A 171 -15.64 10.94 -10.25
CA SER A 171 -15.68 12.29 -10.81
C SER A 171 -14.97 13.27 -9.86
N PRO A 172 -14.16 14.20 -10.37
CA PRO A 172 -13.47 15.18 -9.53
C PRO A 172 -14.43 16.22 -8.94
N ASP A 173 -15.67 16.30 -9.43
CA ASP A 173 -16.70 17.25 -8.98
C ASP A 173 -17.74 16.55 -8.07
N LYS A 174 -17.44 15.34 -7.60
CA LYS A 174 -18.28 14.60 -6.66
C LYS A 174 -18.33 15.37 -5.33
N LEU A 175 -19.53 15.50 -4.76
CA LEU A 175 -19.76 16.23 -3.51
C LEU A 175 -19.25 15.48 -2.27
N ASP A 176 -19.22 14.15 -2.32
CA ASP A 176 -18.67 13.32 -1.25
C ASP A 176 -17.14 13.23 -1.33
N THR A 177 -16.52 12.83 -0.22
CA THR A 177 -15.07 12.60 -0.12
C THR A 177 -14.60 11.59 -1.16
N THR A 178 -13.62 11.99 -1.97
CA THR A 178 -12.99 11.14 -2.98
C THR A 178 -11.65 10.58 -2.51
N HIS A 179 -11.08 9.65 -3.27
CA HIS A 179 -9.69 9.22 -3.08
C HIS A 179 -8.68 10.38 -3.21
N TYR A 180 -8.99 11.40 -4.02
CA TYR A 180 -8.12 12.57 -4.19
C TYR A 180 -8.07 13.42 -2.92
N ASP A 181 -9.22 13.67 -2.30
CA ASP A 181 -9.32 14.42 -1.03
C ASP A 181 -8.59 13.68 0.09
N ALA A 182 -8.75 12.36 0.12
CA ALA A 182 -8.11 11.49 1.08
C ALA A 182 -6.58 11.50 0.93
N MET A 183 -6.08 11.36 -0.30
CA MET A 183 -4.66 11.41 -0.60
C MET A 183 -4.07 12.79 -0.29
N LYS A 184 -4.76 13.88 -0.66
CA LYS A 184 -4.33 15.24 -0.31
C LYS A 184 -4.27 15.45 1.20
N GLY A 185 -5.31 14.99 1.91
CA GLY A 185 -5.37 14.99 3.37
C GLY A 185 -4.20 14.21 3.99
N LEU A 186 -3.91 13.02 3.47
CA LEU A 186 -2.79 12.18 3.89
C LEU A 186 -1.44 12.86 3.65
N ILE A 187 -1.19 13.40 2.45
CA ILE A 187 0.07 14.10 2.12
C ILE A 187 0.25 15.33 3.01
N THR A 188 -0.83 16.09 3.27
CA THR A 188 -0.80 17.24 4.18
C THR A 188 -0.53 16.82 5.61
N PHE A 189 -1.15 15.72 6.06
CA PHE A 189 -0.94 15.13 7.38
C PHE A 189 0.51 14.67 7.57
N GLN A 190 1.06 13.98 6.57
CA GLN A 190 2.44 13.50 6.56
C GLN A 190 3.47 14.62 6.33
N GLY A 191 3.07 15.75 5.72
CA GLY A 191 3.93 16.88 5.39
C GLY A 191 4.58 17.59 6.57
N ARG A 192 4.14 17.30 7.80
CA ARG A 192 4.74 17.81 9.05
C ARG A 192 5.91 16.95 9.55
N ARG A 193 6.17 15.81 8.93
CA ARG A 193 7.29 14.93 9.30
C ARG A 193 8.62 15.57 8.91
N ALA A 194 9.63 15.37 9.75
CA ALA A 194 11.02 15.67 9.41
C ALA A 194 11.72 14.50 8.69
N GLU A 195 11.18 13.29 8.83
CA GLU A 195 11.78 12.08 8.26
C GLU A 195 11.09 11.63 6.97
N PRO A 196 11.83 10.98 6.05
CA PRO A 196 11.23 10.37 4.88
C PRO A 196 10.19 9.30 5.24
N TRP A 197 9.25 9.06 4.34
CA TRP A 197 8.25 8.00 4.47
C TRP A 197 7.92 7.38 3.11
N LEU A 198 7.32 6.19 3.13
CA LEU A 198 6.98 5.42 1.94
C LEU A 198 5.49 5.42 1.67
N LEU A 199 5.12 5.56 0.40
CA LEU A 199 3.79 5.28 -0.11
C LEU A 199 3.87 4.13 -1.10
N PHE A 200 3.13 3.06 -0.83
CA PHE A 200 2.78 2.04 -1.80
C PHE A 200 1.34 2.29 -2.23
N LEU A 201 1.12 2.49 -3.52
CA LEU A 201 -0.21 2.70 -4.10
C LEU A 201 -0.45 1.61 -5.13
N THR A 202 -1.38 0.70 -4.84
CA THR A 202 -1.92 -0.21 -5.84
C THR A 202 -3.20 0.39 -6.38
N THR A 203 -3.34 0.44 -7.71
CA THR A 203 -4.53 1.02 -8.36
C THR A 203 -4.75 0.37 -9.72
N ARG A 204 -6.03 0.27 -10.13
CA ARG A 204 -6.32 0.02 -11.55
C ARG A 204 -6.02 1.25 -12.41
N GLY A 205 -5.76 1.03 -13.69
CA GLY A 205 -5.47 2.09 -14.65
C GLY A 205 -5.47 1.63 -16.10
N GLY A 206 -6.15 0.53 -16.42
CA GLY A 206 -6.36 0.10 -17.79
C GLY A 206 -7.29 1.04 -18.55
N SER A 207 -7.38 0.85 -19.86
CA SER A 207 -8.22 1.71 -20.71
C SER A 207 -9.68 1.66 -20.27
N GLY A 208 -10.23 2.83 -19.95
CA GLY A 208 -11.60 2.98 -19.44
C GLY A 208 -11.78 2.83 -17.93
N ASP A 209 -10.73 2.49 -17.16
CA ASP A 209 -10.80 2.46 -15.70
C ASP A 209 -10.79 3.87 -15.08
N VAL A 210 -10.13 4.82 -15.74
CA VAL A 210 -9.97 6.20 -15.28
C VAL A 210 -11.14 7.05 -15.71
N HIS A 211 -11.70 7.83 -14.78
CA HIS A 211 -12.77 8.76 -15.11
C HIS A 211 -12.29 9.80 -16.16
N PRO A 212 -13.01 10.03 -17.28
CA PRO A 212 -12.53 10.87 -18.38
C PRO A 212 -12.18 12.30 -17.97
N GLY A 213 -12.96 12.89 -17.05
CA GLY A 213 -12.68 14.24 -16.53
C GLY A 213 -11.39 14.31 -15.71
N VAL A 214 -11.00 13.22 -15.05
CA VAL A 214 -9.75 13.13 -14.28
C VAL A 214 -8.59 12.91 -15.23
N LEU A 215 -8.73 11.99 -16.18
CA LEU A 215 -7.72 11.75 -17.22
C LEU A 215 -7.41 13.04 -17.99
N SER A 216 -8.42 13.84 -18.33
CA SER A 216 -8.24 15.13 -18.98
C SER A 216 -7.43 16.12 -18.10
N LYS A 217 -7.75 16.25 -16.80
CA LYS A 217 -6.99 17.10 -15.87
C LYS A 217 -5.54 16.63 -15.74
N LEU A 218 -5.31 15.32 -15.65
CA LEU A 218 -3.98 14.71 -15.56
C LEU A 218 -3.18 14.89 -16.87
N ALA A 219 -3.81 14.68 -18.03
CA ALA A 219 -3.19 14.91 -19.33
C ALA A 219 -2.81 16.38 -19.54
N ASN A 220 -3.64 17.32 -19.11
CA ASN A 220 -3.31 18.75 -19.16
C ASN A 220 -2.10 19.09 -18.28
N LYS A 221 -1.99 18.46 -17.09
CA LYS A 221 -0.78 18.56 -16.26
C LYS A 221 0.43 17.94 -16.96
N TYR A 222 0.27 16.87 -17.74
CA TYR A 222 1.34 16.34 -18.57
C TYR A 222 1.81 17.37 -19.61
N LYS A 223 0.88 17.90 -20.40
CA LYS A 223 1.11 18.90 -21.46
C LYS A 223 1.81 20.14 -20.93
N ALA A 224 1.36 20.69 -19.81
CA ALA A 224 1.95 21.89 -19.21
C ALA A 224 3.46 21.72 -18.91
N ASN A 225 3.90 20.57 -18.40
CA ASN A 225 5.33 20.36 -18.15
C ASN A 225 6.14 20.07 -19.43
N LEU A 226 5.53 19.52 -20.50
CA LEU A 226 6.23 19.41 -21.79
C LEU A 226 6.60 20.79 -22.33
N GLU A 227 5.72 21.76 -22.14
CA GLU A 227 5.96 23.15 -22.57
C GLU A 227 6.94 23.88 -21.65
N GLN A 228 6.81 23.70 -20.33
CA GLN A 228 7.51 24.52 -19.32
C GLN A 228 8.84 23.93 -18.84
N CYS A 229 9.04 22.61 -18.94
CA CYS A 229 10.19 21.92 -18.38
C CYS A 229 10.96 21.16 -19.49
N ALA A 230 12.03 21.77 -20.02
CA ALA A 230 12.82 21.16 -21.10
C ALA A 230 13.37 19.77 -20.75
N GLU A 231 13.84 19.57 -19.51
CA GLU A 231 14.34 18.28 -19.03
C GLU A 231 13.25 17.20 -18.99
N PHE A 232 12.02 17.58 -18.61
CA PHE A 232 10.88 16.66 -18.61
C PHE A 232 10.52 16.25 -20.03
N ARG A 233 10.49 17.21 -20.97
CA ARG A 233 10.26 16.92 -22.39
C ARG A 233 11.32 15.98 -22.96
N THR A 234 12.59 16.20 -22.63
CA THR A 234 13.70 15.30 -23.04
C THR A 234 13.48 13.88 -22.51
N ALA A 235 13.24 13.72 -21.21
CA ALA A 235 13.01 12.41 -20.60
C ALA A 235 11.76 11.71 -21.18
N SER A 236 10.69 12.47 -21.37
CA SER A 236 9.43 12.02 -22.00
C SER A 236 9.65 11.51 -23.42
N ASN A 237 10.40 12.23 -24.25
CA ASN A 237 10.73 11.80 -25.60
C ASN A 237 11.63 10.55 -25.60
N GLU A 238 12.67 10.56 -24.77
CA GLU A 238 13.65 9.47 -24.71
C GLU A 238 12.99 8.15 -24.34
N HIS A 239 12.16 8.14 -23.31
CA HIS A 239 11.63 6.91 -22.72
C HIS A 239 10.20 6.55 -23.16
N LEU A 240 9.35 7.54 -23.42
CA LEU A 240 7.93 7.33 -23.76
C LEU A 240 7.58 7.73 -25.21
N LYS A 241 8.52 8.34 -25.95
CA LYS A 241 8.29 8.84 -27.32
C LYS A 241 7.16 9.88 -27.40
N ILE A 242 7.05 10.70 -26.36
CA ILE A 242 6.10 11.81 -26.27
C ILE A 242 6.91 13.09 -26.14
N ASP A 243 6.94 13.96 -27.15
CA ASP A 243 7.69 15.22 -27.12
C ASP A 243 6.81 16.48 -27.26
N SER A 244 5.59 16.30 -27.74
CA SER A 244 4.65 17.36 -28.07
C SER A 244 3.26 17.12 -27.48
N ILE A 245 2.42 18.15 -27.52
CA ILE A 245 1.00 18.06 -27.14
C ILE A 245 0.26 17.05 -28.02
N ALA A 246 0.56 17.03 -29.32
CA ALA A 246 -0.05 16.11 -30.27
C ALA A 246 0.28 14.65 -29.94
N ASP A 247 1.51 14.37 -29.48
CA ASP A 247 1.89 13.02 -29.06
C ASP A 247 1.15 12.58 -27.79
N VAL A 248 0.87 13.50 -26.86
CA VAL A 248 0.03 13.19 -25.69
C VAL A 248 -1.36 12.78 -26.15
N ASP A 249 -1.96 13.53 -27.08
CA ASP A 249 -3.30 13.22 -27.59
C ASP A 249 -3.33 11.89 -28.35
N ALA A 250 -2.27 11.58 -29.12
CA ALA A 250 -2.12 10.29 -29.78
C ALA A 250 -1.90 9.14 -28.78
N ALA A 251 -1.09 9.35 -27.75
CA ALA A 251 -0.83 8.37 -26.70
C ALA A 251 -2.11 8.01 -25.94
N LEU A 252 -2.98 8.98 -25.65
CA LEU A 252 -4.28 8.75 -25.01
C LEU A 252 -5.23 7.88 -25.85
N GLN A 253 -5.00 7.70 -27.15
CA GLN A 253 -5.79 6.79 -27.98
C GLN A 253 -5.24 5.35 -27.99
N ALA A 254 -4.01 5.16 -27.50
CA ALA A 254 -3.35 3.85 -27.45
C ALA A 254 -3.40 3.30 -26.02
N PRO A 255 -3.79 2.03 -25.79
CA PRO A 255 -3.92 1.48 -24.43
C PRO A 255 -2.65 1.62 -23.57
N ARG A 256 -1.47 1.37 -24.15
CA ARG A 256 -0.19 1.56 -23.45
C ARG A 256 0.11 3.05 -23.18
N GLY A 257 -0.16 3.90 -24.16
CA GLY A 257 0.08 5.34 -24.05
C GLY A 257 -0.84 6.04 -23.05
N GLU A 258 -2.11 5.62 -22.96
CA GLU A 258 -3.05 6.08 -21.93
C GLU A 258 -2.52 5.81 -20.53
N VAL A 259 -2.04 4.58 -20.30
CA VAL A 259 -1.39 4.17 -19.04
C VAL A 259 -0.14 5.00 -18.76
N ASP A 260 0.72 5.20 -19.76
CA ASP A 260 1.96 5.98 -19.62
C ASP A 260 1.68 7.43 -19.19
N VAL A 261 0.71 8.07 -19.84
CA VAL A 261 0.26 9.43 -19.51
C VAL A 261 -0.38 9.45 -18.12
N PHE A 262 -1.28 8.51 -17.83
CA PHE A 262 -1.98 8.43 -16.54
C PHE A 262 -1.00 8.27 -15.37
N LEU A 263 -0.13 7.26 -15.38
CA LEU A 263 0.78 6.97 -14.28
C LEU A 263 1.80 8.10 -14.06
N THR A 264 2.34 8.65 -15.16
CA THR A 264 3.29 9.78 -15.09
C THR A 264 2.61 11.01 -14.51
N ALA A 265 1.41 11.35 -15.00
CA ALA A 265 0.66 12.50 -14.51
C ALA A 265 0.19 12.33 -13.06
N LEU A 266 -0.21 11.12 -12.66
CA LEU A 266 -0.57 10.80 -11.27
C LEU A 266 0.63 11.02 -10.33
N CYS A 267 1.81 10.47 -10.66
CA CYS A 267 3.01 10.67 -9.86
C CYS A 267 3.42 12.15 -9.79
N LYS A 268 3.24 12.90 -10.88
CA LYS A 268 3.48 14.36 -10.89
C LYS A 268 2.47 15.13 -10.06
N TRP A 269 1.21 14.71 -10.04
CA TRP A 269 0.22 15.31 -9.16
C TRP A 269 0.59 15.09 -7.69
N LEU A 270 0.97 13.88 -7.30
CA LEU A 270 1.46 13.59 -5.94
C LEU A 270 2.71 14.42 -5.59
N LEU A 271 3.64 14.57 -6.52
CA LEU A 271 4.79 15.47 -6.37
C LEU A 271 4.36 16.92 -6.16
N GLY A 272 3.41 17.43 -6.95
CA GLY A 272 2.89 18.78 -6.82
C GLY A 272 2.25 19.04 -5.44
N GLU A 273 1.41 18.12 -4.95
CA GLU A 273 0.83 18.20 -3.61
C GLU A 273 1.92 18.15 -2.52
N ALA A 274 2.95 17.32 -2.68
CA ALA A 274 4.06 17.22 -1.73
C ALA A 274 4.95 18.48 -1.69
N LEU A 275 5.22 19.09 -2.85
CA LEU A 275 5.98 20.33 -2.96
C LEU A 275 5.23 21.54 -2.37
N ALA A 276 3.90 21.45 -2.25
CA ALA A 276 3.07 22.45 -1.62
C ALA A 276 3.10 22.41 -0.08
N ASN A 277 3.64 21.34 0.52
CA ASN A 277 3.84 21.25 1.97
C ASN A 277 4.87 22.27 2.49
N MET A 278 4.88 22.48 3.81
CA MET A 278 5.86 23.30 4.51
C MET A 278 6.49 22.48 5.66
N PRO A 279 7.75 22.03 5.53
CA PRO A 279 8.65 22.26 4.38
C PRO A 279 8.21 21.47 3.11
N PRO A 280 8.55 21.97 1.91
CA PRO A 280 8.34 21.25 0.66
C PRO A 280 8.95 19.85 0.71
N THR A 281 8.17 18.85 0.31
CA THR A 281 8.58 17.45 0.31
C THR A 281 8.80 16.99 -1.13
N THR A 282 9.95 16.39 -1.40
CA THR A 282 10.25 15.82 -2.72
C THR A 282 9.72 14.39 -2.82
N VAL A 283 9.43 13.93 -4.03
CA VAL A 283 8.93 12.58 -4.29
C VAL A 283 9.89 11.85 -5.22
N GLN A 284 10.32 10.66 -4.82
CA GLN A 284 11.12 9.75 -5.63
C GLN A 284 10.28 8.53 -5.98
N LEU A 285 10.18 8.22 -7.28
CA LEU A 285 9.65 6.94 -7.75
C LEU A 285 10.70 5.85 -7.52
N LEU A 286 10.35 4.85 -6.72
CA LEU A 286 11.23 3.74 -6.37
C LEU A 286 11.07 2.54 -7.33
N GLY A 287 9.87 2.37 -7.88
CA GLY A 287 9.57 1.36 -8.89
C GLY A 287 8.09 1.21 -9.14
N VAL A 288 7.75 0.68 -10.32
CA VAL A 288 6.37 0.32 -10.71
C VAL A 288 6.34 -1.13 -11.14
N LEU A 289 5.43 -1.88 -10.53
CA LEU A 289 5.07 -3.22 -10.96
C LEU A 289 3.70 -3.19 -11.64
N GLU A 290 3.52 -3.97 -12.69
CA GLU A 290 2.24 -4.13 -13.38
C GLU A 290 1.87 -5.61 -13.49
N TYR A 291 0.57 -5.91 -13.44
CA TYR A 291 0.05 -7.24 -13.72
C TYR A 291 -1.43 -7.16 -14.13
N GLN A 292 -1.93 -8.24 -14.71
CA GLN A 292 -3.29 -8.31 -15.21
C GLN A 292 -4.23 -8.90 -14.15
N VAL A 293 -5.39 -8.27 -13.97
CA VAL A 293 -6.49 -8.77 -13.14
C VAL A 293 -7.74 -9.01 -13.99
N ASN A 294 -8.06 -8.10 -14.92
CA ASN A 294 -9.11 -8.34 -15.90
C ASN A 294 -8.56 -9.13 -17.09
N GLU A 295 -8.98 -10.38 -17.24
CA GLU A 295 -8.57 -11.27 -18.35
C GLU A 295 -8.89 -10.70 -19.74
N ARG A 296 -9.82 -9.75 -19.84
CA ARG A 296 -10.18 -9.08 -21.11
C ARG A 296 -9.35 -7.83 -21.39
N ALA A 297 -8.51 -7.39 -20.45
CA ALA A 297 -7.66 -6.22 -20.64
C ALA A 297 -6.61 -6.51 -21.72
N LYS A 298 -6.34 -5.51 -22.57
CA LYS A 298 -5.34 -5.60 -23.65
C LYS A 298 -3.91 -5.38 -23.16
N THR A 299 -3.77 -4.79 -21.99
CA THR A 299 -2.52 -4.49 -21.28
C THR A 299 -2.73 -4.81 -19.81
N PRO A 300 -1.66 -4.98 -19.02
CA PRO A 300 -1.75 -4.96 -17.56
C PRO A 300 -2.62 -3.78 -17.10
N ASP A 301 -3.55 -4.04 -16.19
CA ASP A 301 -4.60 -3.11 -15.76
C ASP A 301 -4.52 -2.77 -14.27
N LEU A 302 -3.63 -3.44 -13.51
CA LEU A 302 -3.32 -3.10 -12.12
C LEU A 302 -1.83 -2.75 -11.96
N PHE A 303 -1.57 -1.67 -11.22
CA PHE A 303 -0.24 -1.11 -11.02
C PHE A 303 0.05 -0.95 -9.55
N SER A 304 1.20 -1.42 -9.09
CA SER A 304 1.73 -1.16 -7.75
C SER A 304 2.91 -0.17 -7.84
N ILE A 305 2.67 1.05 -7.37
CA ILE A 305 3.60 2.19 -7.44
C ILE A 305 4.26 2.36 -6.06
N ALA A 306 5.59 2.35 -6.01
CA ALA A 306 6.35 2.63 -4.80
C ALA A 306 6.97 4.02 -4.88
N LEU A 307 6.65 4.88 -3.91
CA LEU A 307 7.11 6.26 -3.81
C LEU A 307 7.78 6.48 -2.45
N LYS A 308 8.83 7.29 -2.45
CA LYS A 308 9.45 7.83 -1.24
C LYS A 308 9.25 9.33 -1.19
N PHE A 309 8.74 9.81 -0.07
CA PHE A 309 8.56 11.22 0.21
C PHE A 309 9.69 11.65 1.14
N ALA A 310 10.45 12.68 0.76
CA ALA A 310 11.58 13.17 1.54
C ALA A 310 11.39 14.67 1.85
N PRO A 311 11.13 15.03 3.11
CA PRO A 311 11.03 16.42 3.53
C PRO A 311 12.31 17.19 3.20
N GLY A 312 12.16 18.36 2.60
CA GLY A 312 13.28 19.26 2.31
C GLY A 312 13.64 20.14 3.49
N ASN A 313 14.78 20.84 3.37
CA ASN A 313 15.26 21.80 4.37
C ASN A 313 15.03 23.27 3.94
N TYR A 314 14.03 23.51 3.08
CA TYR A 314 13.73 24.85 2.59
C TYR A 314 13.04 25.67 3.67
N VAL A 315 13.62 26.85 3.96
CA VAL A 315 13.06 27.86 4.85
C VAL A 315 12.59 29.03 3.99
N PRO A 316 11.29 29.39 4.03
CA PRO A 316 10.76 30.48 3.23
C PRO A 316 11.40 31.82 3.61
N PRO A 317 11.43 32.80 2.69
CA PRO A 317 11.87 34.14 3.03
C PRO A 317 10.95 34.73 4.10
N ASP A 318 11.56 35.41 5.08
CA ASP A 318 10.80 36.18 6.06
C ASP A 318 10.12 37.37 5.38
N ALA A 319 8.80 37.49 5.54
CA ALA A 319 8.01 38.55 4.94
C ALA A 319 8.44 39.96 5.39
N LEU A 320 9.00 40.07 6.60
CA LEU A 320 9.53 41.34 7.13
C LEU A 320 11.03 41.54 6.80
N GLY A 321 11.70 40.53 6.23
CA GLY A 321 13.12 40.59 5.90
C GLY A 321 14.08 40.63 7.10
N LEU A 322 13.61 40.26 8.29
CA LEU A 322 14.43 40.16 9.50
C LEU A 322 15.30 38.89 9.51
N ALA A 323 14.79 37.80 8.94
CA ALA A 323 15.53 36.54 8.79
C ALA A 323 15.87 36.22 7.33
N ARG A 324 17.00 35.54 7.11
CA ARG A 324 17.42 35.08 5.79
C ARG A 324 16.70 33.78 5.42
N PRO A 325 16.21 33.62 4.18
CA PRO A 325 15.78 32.31 3.70
C PRO A 325 16.95 31.33 3.70
N ALA A 326 16.64 30.03 3.78
CA ALA A 326 17.64 28.97 3.68
C ALA A 326 17.18 27.89 2.69
N GLY A 327 18.14 27.36 1.93
CA GLY A 327 17.88 26.34 0.91
C GLY A 327 17.21 26.89 -0.37
N LYS A 328 17.18 26.06 -1.41
CA LYS A 328 16.44 26.31 -2.64
C LYS A 328 15.07 25.64 -2.53
N LYS A 329 14.00 26.35 -2.88
CA LYS A 329 12.68 25.73 -2.95
C LYS A 329 12.70 24.70 -4.11
N PRO A 330 12.46 23.40 -3.84
CA PRO A 330 12.39 22.42 -4.90
C PRO A 330 11.21 22.73 -5.82
N THR A 331 11.39 22.48 -7.11
CA THR A 331 10.38 22.73 -8.15
C THR A 331 9.99 21.45 -8.85
N GLU A 332 8.80 21.43 -9.44
CA GLU A 332 8.33 20.27 -10.19
C GLU A 332 9.22 19.97 -11.40
N CYS A 333 9.74 20.98 -12.11
CA CYS A 333 10.63 20.77 -13.26
C CYS A 333 11.94 20.04 -12.90
N GLU A 334 12.44 20.21 -11.67
CA GLU A 334 13.68 19.54 -11.21
C GLU A 334 13.47 18.06 -10.88
N HIS A 335 12.24 17.66 -10.49
CA HIS A 335 11.97 16.33 -9.96
C HIS A 335 11.11 15.46 -10.87
N ALA A 336 10.21 16.05 -11.66
CA ALA A 336 9.35 15.34 -12.59
C ALA A 336 10.11 14.51 -13.66
N PRO A 337 11.25 14.96 -14.22
CA PRO A 337 11.97 14.18 -15.24
C PRO A 337 12.40 12.79 -14.74
N ALA A 338 12.77 12.67 -13.46
CA ALA A 338 13.21 11.41 -12.86
C ALA A 338 12.09 10.38 -12.70
N LEU A 339 10.82 10.78 -12.79
CA LEU A 339 9.68 9.87 -12.73
C LEU A 339 9.53 9.07 -14.04
N VAL A 340 9.85 9.68 -15.19
CA VAL A 340 9.55 9.13 -16.52
C VAL A 340 10.25 7.77 -16.77
N PRO A 341 11.56 7.62 -16.54
CA PRO A 341 12.24 6.35 -16.80
C PRO A 341 11.66 5.20 -15.96
N GLY A 342 11.26 5.48 -14.71
CA GLY A 342 10.67 4.48 -13.83
C GLY A 342 9.28 4.01 -14.28
N ILE A 343 8.49 4.87 -14.90
CA ILE A 343 7.21 4.48 -15.53
C ILE A 343 7.46 3.66 -16.80
N ALA A 344 8.39 4.09 -17.65
CA ALA A 344 8.72 3.39 -18.89
C ALA A 344 9.29 1.99 -18.65
N LEU A 345 10.12 1.83 -17.61
CA LEU A 345 10.78 0.58 -17.21
C LEU A 345 9.98 -0.23 -16.19
N ARG A 346 8.67 0.01 -16.07
CA ARG A 346 7.80 -0.77 -15.19
C ARG A 346 7.88 -2.26 -15.52
N LYS A 347 7.80 -3.09 -14.49
CA LYS A 347 8.02 -4.52 -14.60
C LYS A 347 6.69 -5.28 -14.62
N ASP A 348 6.46 -6.02 -15.69
CA ASP A 348 5.36 -6.97 -15.80
C ASP A 348 5.64 -8.21 -14.94
N VAL A 349 4.90 -8.34 -13.84
CA VAL A 349 5.05 -9.43 -12.88
C VAL A 349 4.55 -10.75 -13.46
N ASP A 350 3.49 -10.73 -14.27
CA ASP A 350 2.94 -11.95 -14.87
C ASP A 350 3.92 -12.53 -15.88
N ALA A 351 4.46 -11.70 -16.76
CA ALA A 351 5.51 -12.11 -17.70
C ALA A 351 6.78 -12.59 -16.97
N THR A 352 7.16 -11.91 -15.87
CA THR A 352 8.32 -12.29 -15.06
C THR A 352 8.15 -13.68 -14.47
N LEU A 353 7.01 -13.95 -13.82
CA LEU A 353 6.77 -15.25 -13.18
C LEU A 353 6.56 -16.36 -14.20
N SER A 354 5.93 -16.07 -15.34
CA SER A 354 5.81 -17.05 -16.43
C SER A 354 7.16 -17.40 -17.07
N GLY A 355 8.11 -16.46 -17.08
CA GLY A 355 9.45 -16.66 -17.65
C GLY A 355 10.45 -17.32 -16.70
N ASP A 356 10.16 -17.39 -15.40
CA ASP A 356 11.05 -17.95 -14.38
C ASP A 356 10.27 -18.90 -13.44
N PRO A 357 10.24 -20.22 -13.76
CA PRO A 357 9.54 -21.22 -12.96
C PRO A 357 10.05 -21.33 -11.52
N ASN A 358 11.35 -21.10 -11.29
CA ASN A 358 11.93 -21.17 -9.94
C ASN A 358 11.43 -20.01 -9.10
N LEU A 359 11.39 -18.80 -9.67
CA LEU A 359 10.82 -17.64 -9.01
C LEU A 359 9.31 -17.80 -8.79
N HIS A 360 8.57 -18.36 -9.75
CA HIS A 360 7.15 -18.67 -9.57
C HIS A 360 6.94 -19.63 -8.39
N GLU A 361 7.77 -20.67 -8.28
CA GLU A 361 7.73 -21.61 -7.17
C GLU A 361 8.08 -20.93 -5.83
N GLU A 362 9.12 -20.10 -5.79
CA GLU A 362 9.51 -19.30 -4.61
C GLU A 362 8.33 -18.45 -4.12
N MET A 363 7.66 -17.72 -5.03
CA MET A 363 6.52 -16.88 -4.69
C MET A 363 5.30 -17.71 -4.27
N SER A 364 5.12 -18.90 -4.85
CA SER A 364 4.04 -19.82 -4.47
C SER A 364 4.25 -20.36 -3.06
N VAL A 365 5.46 -20.80 -2.71
CA VAL A 365 5.81 -21.28 -1.35
C VAL A 365 5.69 -20.14 -0.34
N GLY A 366 6.17 -18.94 -0.67
CA GLY A 366 6.04 -17.78 0.20
C GLY A 366 4.58 -17.42 0.49
N MET A 367 3.72 -17.46 -0.54
CA MET A 367 2.29 -17.22 -0.39
C MET A 367 1.59 -18.34 0.40
N GLU A 368 1.95 -19.60 0.17
CA GLU A 368 1.44 -20.75 0.93
C GLU A 368 1.71 -20.59 2.43
N SER A 369 2.96 -20.29 2.80
CA SER A 369 3.34 -20.05 4.20
C SER A 369 2.48 -18.96 4.84
N LEU A 370 2.31 -17.84 4.13
CA LEU A 370 1.51 -16.72 4.60
C LEU A 370 0.01 -17.06 4.74
N LEU A 371 -0.53 -17.86 3.83
CA LEU A 371 -1.93 -18.31 3.88
C LEU A 371 -2.17 -19.30 5.02
N VAL A 372 -1.22 -20.20 5.30
CA VAL A 372 -1.30 -21.12 6.44
C VAL A 372 -1.38 -20.35 7.76
N GLN A 373 -0.62 -19.26 7.92
CA GLN A 373 -0.73 -18.37 9.09
C GLN A 373 -2.12 -17.73 9.23
N ALA A 374 -2.87 -17.61 8.13
CA ALA A 374 -4.24 -17.13 8.10
C ALA A 374 -5.28 -18.27 8.00
N ARG A 375 -4.95 -19.49 8.48
CA ARG A 375 -5.86 -20.65 8.56
C ARG A 375 -6.33 -21.22 7.21
N TYR A 376 -5.59 -20.99 6.12
CA TYR A 376 -5.85 -21.67 4.86
C TYR A 376 -5.16 -23.03 4.78
N ASP A 377 -5.73 -23.93 3.98
CA ASP A 377 -5.12 -25.22 3.64
C ASP A 377 -4.04 -25.03 2.56
N GLY A 378 -2.77 -25.17 2.97
CA GLY A 378 -1.62 -25.03 2.07
C GLY A 378 -1.62 -26.05 0.92
N LYS A 379 -2.06 -27.29 1.16
CA LYS A 379 -2.15 -28.31 0.09
C LYS A 379 -3.23 -27.95 -0.92
N ALA A 380 -4.38 -27.48 -0.45
CA ALA A 380 -5.43 -27.00 -1.33
C ALA A 380 -4.98 -25.78 -2.14
N PHE A 381 -4.17 -24.89 -1.54
CA PHE A 381 -3.59 -23.75 -2.24
C PHE A 381 -2.65 -24.20 -3.36
N ARG A 382 -1.76 -25.16 -3.10
CA ARG A 382 -0.85 -25.71 -4.11
C ARG A 382 -1.59 -26.35 -5.28
N ALA A 383 -2.67 -27.08 -5.00
CA ALA A 383 -3.55 -27.61 -6.05
C ALA A 383 -4.19 -26.48 -6.88
N TRP A 384 -4.73 -25.44 -6.23
CA TRP A 384 -5.32 -24.29 -6.90
C TRP A 384 -4.32 -23.54 -7.79
N VAL A 385 -3.06 -23.38 -7.34
CA VAL A 385 -2.00 -22.79 -8.16
C VAL A 385 -1.67 -23.67 -9.38
N ALA A 386 -1.57 -24.99 -9.20
CA ALA A 386 -1.29 -25.92 -10.29
C ALA A 386 -2.41 -25.97 -11.36
N GLU A 387 -3.66 -25.68 -10.97
CA GLU A 387 -4.81 -25.55 -11.87
C GLU A 387 -4.86 -24.20 -12.61
N GLY A 388 -3.87 -23.32 -12.42
CA GLY A 388 -3.84 -21.99 -13.04
C GLY A 388 -4.63 -20.93 -12.28
N CYS A 389 -4.86 -21.15 -10.98
CA CYS A 389 -5.56 -20.22 -10.09
C CYS A 389 -6.98 -19.84 -10.58
N PRO A 390 -7.89 -20.79 -10.85
CA PRO A 390 -9.21 -20.49 -11.38
C PRO A 390 -9.94 -19.47 -10.51
N VAL A 391 -10.55 -18.46 -11.14
CA VAL A 391 -11.40 -17.49 -10.45
C VAL A 391 -12.78 -18.11 -10.34
N HIS A 392 -13.18 -18.51 -9.13
CA HIS A 392 -14.59 -18.76 -8.89
C HIS A 392 -15.32 -17.42 -8.94
N GLN A 393 -16.35 -17.30 -9.79
CA GLN A 393 -17.23 -16.14 -9.76
C GLN A 393 -17.87 -16.08 -8.37
N PHE A 394 -17.56 -15.02 -7.62
CA PHE A 394 -18.18 -14.70 -6.34
C PHE A 394 -19.38 -13.78 -6.57
#